data_AF-A0ABD4R2F0-F1
#
_entry.id   AF-A0ABD4R2F0-F1
#
_cell.length_a   1.000
_cell.length_b   1.000
_cell.length_c   1.000
_cell.angle_alpha   90.00
_cell.angle_beta   90.00
_cell.angle_gamma   90.00
#
_symmetry.space_group_name_H-M   'P 1'
#
loop_
_entity.id
_entity.type
_entity.pdbx_description
1 polymer ?
#
loop_
_entity_poly.entity_id
_entity_poly.type
_entity_poly.pdbx_seq_one_letter_code
_entity_poly.pdbx_strand_id
1 'polypeptide(L)'
;MSNKLLASALCAALLAGVVETSTALELSQYNKLDTVSRIVNDSEVTDILRKTLGNHYQAFIDNFDVFGEPHTTPGGGLFVEGWLKDLYQENASALVINPDGKIFAAWVVPESNVIHYQSSDNSQPINADIQQWAARFNTMQFAANSQSRPAFDGVWAGGVGNDSTLTLQLAESGNRITGSYCYISQRGNRIDCPEDDERNLSGTIAGNRANVEFNSSFGGAGGRAVLEIKGSEMEWRLVTPPQKGNYYAPQRYTLRKAASVQNAETRKLDTERFAISLINKCGHFDSECDQMVYLGVRKSDNSTISLKGKTLHDPAGKIIGSTYKNGEIAYTVTYAPVKLVVSKGSHVLVEQSGQWRK
;
A
#
# COMPACT_ATOMS: atom_id res chain seq x y z
N MET A 1 -59.21 57.29 -54.85
CA MET A 1 -58.05 56.46 -55.24
C MET A 1 -57.48 55.78 -54.01
N SER A 2 -57.31 54.47 -54.13
CA SER A 2 -56.74 53.42 -53.27
C SER A 2 -56.17 53.73 -51.88
N ASN A 3 -56.70 53.00 -50.89
CA ASN A 3 -56.11 52.70 -49.59
C ASN A 3 -55.10 51.54 -49.70
N LYS A 4 -54.04 51.58 -48.88
CA LYS A 4 -53.24 50.41 -48.45
C LYS A 4 -53.14 50.46 -46.93
N LEU A 5 -53.50 49.36 -46.26
CA LEU A 5 -53.29 49.15 -44.83
C LEU A 5 -52.67 47.76 -44.62
N LEU A 6 -51.75 47.72 -43.66
CA LEU A 6 -50.87 46.62 -43.30
C LEU A 6 -51.62 45.39 -42.76
N ALA A 7 -51.07 44.21 -43.01
CA ALA A 7 -51.40 42.98 -42.29
C ALA A 7 -50.23 42.58 -41.38
N SER A 8 -50.50 42.43 -40.09
CA SER A 8 -49.60 41.85 -39.09
C SER A 8 -50.01 40.40 -38.86
N ALA A 9 -49.05 39.46 -38.95
CA ALA A 9 -49.25 38.06 -38.60
C ALA A 9 -48.58 37.74 -37.26
N LEU A 10 -49.35 37.25 -36.28
CA LEU A 10 -48.85 36.65 -35.04
C LEU A 10 -48.65 35.14 -35.28
N CYS A 11 -47.42 34.64 -35.11
CA CYS A 11 -47.14 33.21 -34.97
C CYS A 11 -47.09 32.85 -33.49
N ALA A 12 -48.04 32.05 -33.00
CA ALA A 12 -47.94 31.39 -31.71
C ALA A 12 -47.21 30.05 -31.90
N ALA A 13 -46.01 29.92 -31.34
CA ALA A 13 -45.26 28.67 -31.30
C ALA A 13 -45.68 27.86 -30.06
N LEU A 14 -46.31 26.70 -30.28
CA LEU A 14 -46.53 25.69 -29.26
C LEU A 14 -45.23 24.93 -29.00
N LEU A 15 -44.65 25.11 -27.82
CA LEU A 15 -43.59 24.23 -27.28
C LEU A 15 -44.26 22.98 -26.70
N ALA A 16 -44.28 21.89 -27.47
CA ALA A 16 -44.52 20.56 -26.91
C ALA A 16 -43.24 20.11 -26.20
N GLY A 17 -43.24 20.21 -24.87
CA GLY A 17 -42.18 19.61 -24.04
C GLY A 17 -42.25 18.09 -24.17
N VAL A 18 -41.13 17.47 -24.54
CA VAL A 18 -40.95 16.02 -24.45
C VAL A 18 -40.85 15.69 -22.96
N VAL A 19 -41.88 15.07 -22.40
CA VAL A 19 -41.80 14.48 -21.06
C VAL A 19 -41.08 13.15 -21.23
N GLU A 20 -39.82 13.08 -20.80
CA GLU A 20 -39.13 11.81 -20.64
C GLU A 20 -39.84 11.02 -19.54
N THR A 21 -40.66 10.04 -19.95
CA THR A 21 -41.23 9.07 -19.01
C THR A 21 -40.16 8.04 -18.69
N SER A 22 -39.42 8.25 -17.59
CA SER A 22 -38.62 7.19 -16.97
C SER A 22 -39.59 6.09 -16.55
N THR A 23 -39.55 4.94 -17.21
CA THR A 23 -40.26 3.74 -16.73
C THR A 23 -39.65 3.37 -15.39
N ALA A 24 -40.46 3.27 -14.34
CA ALA A 24 -39.97 2.85 -13.03
C ALA A 24 -39.40 1.43 -13.13
N LEU A 25 -38.24 1.19 -12.51
CA LEU A 25 -37.58 -0.10 -12.52
C LEU A 25 -38.45 -1.16 -11.82
N GLU A 26 -38.84 -2.21 -12.55
CA GLU A 26 -39.66 -3.31 -12.03
C GLU A 26 -38.81 -4.26 -11.16
N LEU A 27 -38.58 -3.88 -9.91
CA LEU A 27 -37.69 -4.60 -8.98
C LEU A 27 -38.16 -6.02 -8.62
N SER A 28 -39.47 -6.27 -8.69
CA SER A 28 -40.08 -7.55 -8.31
C SER A 28 -39.54 -8.73 -9.12
N GLN A 29 -39.08 -8.49 -10.35
CA GLN A 29 -38.53 -9.51 -11.25
C GLN A 29 -37.18 -10.07 -10.78
N TYR A 30 -36.50 -9.40 -9.84
CA TYR A 30 -35.19 -9.76 -9.31
C TYR A 30 -35.26 -10.34 -7.88
N ASN A 31 -36.44 -10.37 -7.25
CA ASN A 31 -36.62 -10.70 -5.83
C ASN A 31 -36.68 -12.22 -5.55
N LYS A 32 -35.92 -13.02 -6.31
CA LYS A 32 -35.77 -14.47 -6.10
C LYS A 32 -34.34 -14.90 -6.41
N LEU A 33 -33.86 -15.91 -5.70
CA LEU A 33 -32.49 -16.42 -5.82
C LEU A 33 -32.11 -16.84 -7.26
N ASP A 34 -33.05 -17.35 -8.06
CA ASP A 34 -32.83 -17.76 -9.46
C ASP A 34 -32.89 -16.60 -10.47
N THR A 35 -33.29 -15.41 -10.03
CA THR A 35 -33.51 -14.23 -10.88
C THR A 35 -32.61 -13.06 -10.52
N VAL A 36 -32.14 -12.99 -9.27
CA VAL A 36 -31.39 -11.85 -8.72
C VAL A 36 -30.12 -11.53 -9.50
N SER A 37 -29.44 -12.53 -10.06
CA SER A 37 -28.22 -12.32 -10.86
C SER A 37 -28.42 -11.49 -12.13
N ARG A 38 -29.66 -11.31 -12.59
CA ARG A 38 -29.98 -10.46 -13.73
C ARG A 38 -29.84 -8.97 -13.39
N ILE A 39 -30.00 -8.59 -12.11
CA ILE A 39 -29.99 -7.18 -11.70
C ILE A 39 -28.66 -6.49 -11.99
N VAL A 40 -27.54 -7.22 -11.86
CA VAL A 40 -26.21 -6.68 -12.11
C VAL A 40 -25.83 -6.63 -13.60
N ASN A 41 -26.71 -7.17 -14.46
CA ASN A 41 -26.61 -7.11 -15.92
C ASN A 41 -27.69 -6.20 -16.54
N ASP A 42 -28.59 -5.65 -15.72
CA ASP A 42 -29.56 -4.65 -16.14
C ASP A 42 -28.82 -3.35 -16.48
N SER A 43 -29.07 -2.79 -17.67
CA SER A 43 -28.34 -1.62 -18.17
C SER A 43 -28.62 -0.37 -17.33
N GLU A 44 -29.86 -0.17 -16.89
CA GLU A 44 -30.23 1.00 -16.09
C GLU A 44 -29.56 0.94 -14.72
N VAL A 45 -29.63 -0.23 -14.06
CA VAL A 45 -28.95 -0.47 -12.79
C VAL A 45 -27.43 -0.31 -12.93
N THR A 46 -26.85 -0.88 -13.99
CA THR A 46 -25.42 -0.83 -14.24
C THR A 46 -24.92 0.60 -14.47
N ASP A 47 -25.67 1.41 -15.22
CA ASP A 47 -25.31 2.80 -15.48
C ASP A 47 -25.34 3.65 -14.20
N ILE A 48 -26.37 3.47 -13.37
CA ILE A 48 -26.49 4.16 -12.07
C ILE A 48 -25.35 3.72 -11.14
N LEU A 49 -25.02 2.43 -11.10
CA LEU A 49 -23.90 1.90 -10.31
C LEU A 49 -22.57 2.48 -10.77
N ARG A 50 -22.28 2.48 -12.08
CA ARG A 50 -21.04 3.04 -12.62
C ARG A 50 -20.92 4.54 -12.32
N LYS A 51 -22.01 5.28 -12.45
CA LYS A 51 -22.07 6.72 -12.13
C LYS A 51 -21.82 6.98 -10.64
N THR A 52 -22.42 6.18 -9.77
CA THR A 52 -22.31 6.33 -8.31
C THR A 52 -20.92 5.92 -7.82
N LEU A 53 -20.44 4.77 -8.26
CA LEU A 53 -19.22 4.14 -7.75
C LEU A 53 -17.93 4.63 -8.41
N GLY A 54 -18.03 5.15 -9.64
CA GLY A 54 -16.88 5.59 -10.42
C GLY A 54 -15.78 4.52 -10.51
N ASN A 55 -14.57 4.87 -10.07
CA ASN A 55 -13.41 3.96 -10.08
C ASN A 55 -13.56 2.75 -9.14
N HIS A 56 -14.55 2.75 -8.24
CA HIS A 56 -14.81 1.63 -7.32
C HIS A 56 -15.80 0.61 -7.87
N TYR A 57 -16.43 0.88 -9.03
CA TYR A 57 -17.41 -0.03 -9.63
C TYR A 57 -16.87 -1.46 -9.78
N GLN A 58 -15.62 -1.60 -10.23
CA GLN A 58 -15.03 -2.92 -10.47
C GLN A 58 -14.88 -3.74 -9.17
N ALA A 59 -14.37 -3.11 -8.10
CA ALA A 59 -14.20 -3.77 -6.79
C ALA A 59 -15.54 -4.17 -6.15
N PHE A 60 -16.61 -3.45 -6.47
CA PHE A 60 -17.96 -3.80 -6.06
C PHE A 60 -18.52 -4.97 -6.88
N ILE A 61 -18.48 -4.88 -8.22
CA ILE A 61 -19.12 -5.88 -9.08
C ILE A 61 -18.41 -7.24 -9.07
N ASP A 62 -17.09 -7.24 -8.88
CA ASP A 62 -16.28 -8.47 -8.83
C ASP A 62 -16.68 -9.37 -7.66
N ASN A 63 -17.48 -8.89 -6.70
CA ASN A 63 -17.91 -9.67 -5.56
C ASN A 63 -19.15 -10.52 -5.84
N PHE A 64 -19.76 -10.46 -7.03
CA PHE A 64 -21.02 -11.16 -7.33
C PHE A 64 -20.83 -12.52 -8.04
N ASP A 65 -19.99 -13.40 -7.47
CA ASP A 65 -19.89 -14.80 -7.92
C ASP A 65 -21.04 -15.67 -7.40
N VAL A 66 -21.38 -15.47 -6.13
CA VAL A 66 -22.50 -16.12 -5.44
C VAL A 66 -23.44 -15.03 -4.96
N PHE A 67 -24.75 -15.25 -5.15
CA PHE A 67 -25.78 -14.32 -4.72
C PHE A 67 -26.44 -14.81 -3.42
N GLY A 68 -26.71 -13.87 -2.52
CA GLY A 68 -27.58 -14.10 -1.37
C GLY A 68 -29.05 -14.13 -1.78
N GLU A 69 -29.90 -14.59 -0.86
CA GLU A 69 -31.34 -14.48 -1.04
C GLU A 69 -31.74 -13.00 -0.97
N PRO A 70 -32.30 -12.42 -2.06
CA PRO A 70 -32.74 -11.03 -2.04
C PRO A 70 -33.97 -10.87 -1.17
N HIS A 71 -34.22 -9.65 -0.70
CA HIS A 71 -35.46 -9.32 0.00
C HIS A 71 -35.94 -7.90 -0.29
N THR A 72 -37.23 -7.69 -0.12
CA THR A 72 -37.86 -6.38 -0.26
C THR A 72 -37.59 -5.53 0.98
N THR A 73 -37.16 -4.28 0.79
CA THR A 73 -36.95 -3.34 1.88
C THR A 73 -38.27 -2.73 2.34
N PRO A 74 -38.38 -2.14 3.56
CA PRO A 74 -39.62 -1.52 4.04
C PRO A 74 -40.17 -0.41 3.14
N GLY A 75 -39.31 0.23 2.33
CA GLY A 75 -39.69 1.27 1.36
C GLY A 75 -40.10 0.74 -0.01
N GLY A 76 -40.27 -0.58 -0.17
CA GLY A 76 -40.59 -1.22 -1.45
C GLY A 76 -39.40 -1.37 -2.40
N GLY A 77 -38.19 -1.09 -1.92
CA GLY A 77 -36.95 -1.34 -2.65
C GLY A 77 -36.53 -2.81 -2.61
N LEU A 78 -35.39 -3.11 -3.20
CA LEU A 78 -34.82 -4.44 -3.24
C LEU A 78 -33.40 -4.42 -2.68
N PHE A 79 -33.15 -5.27 -1.68
CA PHE A 79 -31.82 -5.59 -1.20
C PHE A 79 -31.28 -6.80 -1.97
N VAL A 80 -30.02 -6.70 -2.38
CA VAL A 80 -29.27 -7.74 -3.06
C VAL A 80 -27.87 -7.78 -2.47
N GLU A 81 -27.33 -8.97 -2.29
CA GLU A 81 -25.93 -9.13 -1.90
C GLU A 81 -25.25 -10.24 -2.70
N GLY A 82 -23.92 -10.18 -2.73
CA GLY A 82 -23.09 -11.21 -3.30
C GLY A 82 -21.71 -11.28 -2.66
N TRP A 83 -21.05 -12.41 -2.83
CA TRP A 83 -19.68 -12.64 -2.39
C TRP A 83 -18.91 -13.51 -3.38
N LEU A 84 -17.58 -13.40 -3.35
CA LEU A 84 -16.71 -14.37 -4.01
C LEU A 84 -16.90 -15.74 -3.37
N LYS A 85 -16.93 -16.79 -4.21
CA LYS A 85 -17.06 -18.16 -3.71
C LYS A 85 -16.00 -18.43 -2.62
N ASP A 86 -16.44 -19.00 -1.51
CA ASP A 86 -15.64 -19.32 -0.33
C ASP A 86 -15.15 -18.12 0.53
N LEU A 87 -15.49 -16.87 0.17
CA LEU A 87 -15.03 -15.64 0.85
C LEU A 87 -16.16 -14.78 1.44
N TYR A 88 -17.25 -15.40 1.92
CA TYR A 88 -18.44 -14.69 2.42
C TYR A 88 -18.17 -13.60 3.49
N GLN A 89 -17.17 -13.81 4.35
CA GLN A 89 -16.81 -12.87 5.43
C GLN A 89 -15.67 -11.91 5.07
N GLU A 90 -15.04 -12.07 3.91
CA GLU A 90 -13.81 -11.36 3.55
C GLU A 90 -13.95 -10.57 2.24
N ASN A 91 -14.83 -11.01 1.33
CA ASN A 91 -15.10 -10.33 0.08
C ASN A 91 -16.57 -10.39 -0.31
N ALA A 92 -17.26 -9.26 -0.18
CA ALA A 92 -18.69 -9.20 -0.41
C ALA A 92 -19.17 -7.79 -0.75
N SER A 93 -20.27 -7.73 -1.48
CA SER A 93 -20.96 -6.50 -1.83
C SER A 93 -22.45 -6.60 -1.52
N ALA A 94 -23.04 -5.44 -1.21
CA ALA A 94 -24.47 -5.30 -1.01
C ALA A 94 -25.01 -4.06 -1.73
N LEU A 95 -26.21 -4.19 -2.24
CA LEU A 95 -26.94 -3.21 -3.02
C LEU A 95 -28.35 -3.08 -2.50
N VAL A 96 -28.80 -1.85 -2.28
CA VAL A 96 -30.21 -1.53 -2.17
C VAL A 96 -30.59 -0.64 -3.34
N ILE A 97 -31.65 -1.01 -4.06
CA ILE A 97 -32.27 -0.17 -5.10
C ILE A 97 -33.68 0.18 -4.65
N ASN A 98 -33.98 1.47 -4.56
CA ASN A 98 -35.33 1.96 -4.27
C ASN A 98 -36.17 2.07 -5.55
N PRO A 99 -37.51 2.10 -5.45
CA PRO A 99 -38.39 2.29 -6.61
C PRO A 99 -38.17 3.61 -7.36
N ASP A 100 -37.61 4.62 -6.70
CA ASP A 100 -37.25 5.91 -7.29
C ASP A 100 -35.88 5.90 -8.00
N GLY A 101 -35.24 4.73 -8.13
CA GLY A 101 -33.95 4.55 -8.78
C GLY A 101 -32.75 4.92 -7.90
N LYS A 102 -32.95 5.36 -6.66
CA LYS A 102 -31.84 5.59 -5.74
C LYS A 102 -31.16 4.28 -5.38
N ILE A 103 -29.84 4.30 -5.39
CA ILE A 103 -29.04 3.15 -5.00
C ILE A 103 -28.18 3.45 -3.77
N PHE A 104 -27.98 2.41 -2.99
CA PHE A 104 -27.06 2.38 -1.86
C PHE A 104 -26.19 1.14 -2.04
N ALA A 105 -24.88 1.34 -2.18
CA ALA A 105 -23.94 0.28 -2.45
C ALA A 105 -22.87 0.27 -1.37
N ALA A 106 -22.57 -0.93 -0.87
CA ALA A 106 -21.47 -1.16 0.04
C ALA A 106 -20.65 -2.37 -0.39
N TRP A 107 -19.36 -2.35 -0.11
CA TRP A 107 -18.47 -3.46 -0.42
C TRP A 107 -17.32 -3.56 0.56
N VAL A 108 -16.87 -4.79 0.77
CA VAL A 108 -15.62 -5.15 1.43
C VAL A 108 -14.77 -5.90 0.41
N VAL A 109 -13.46 -5.69 0.48
CA VAL A 109 -12.47 -6.45 -0.29
C VAL A 109 -11.49 -7.09 0.70
N PRO A 110 -10.90 -8.27 0.42
CA PRO A 110 -9.95 -8.96 1.31
C PRO A 110 -8.80 -8.07 1.74
N GLU A 111 -8.49 -7.11 0.87
CA GLU A 111 -7.46 -6.12 0.97
C GLU A 111 -7.73 -5.01 2.01
N SER A 112 -8.98 -4.82 2.46
CA SER A 112 -9.42 -3.71 3.32
C SER A 112 -10.01 -4.18 4.66
N ASN A 113 -9.86 -3.35 5.70
CA ASN A 113 -10.52 -3.53 7.01
C ASN A 113 -11.70 -2.56 7.19
N VAL A 114 -12.19 -2.02 6.07
CA VAL A 114 -13.22 -0.99 6.05
C VAL A 114 -14.32 -1.42 5.11
N ILE A 115 -15.55 -1.11 5.51
CA ILE A 115 -16.71 -1.25 4.64
C ILE A 115 -16.81 0.06 3.85
N HIS A 116 -16.63 -0.04 2.55
CA HIS A 116 -16.88 1.10 1.68
C HIS A 116 -18.38 1.25 1.49
N TYR A 117 -18.86 2.49 1.41
CA TYR A 117 -20.27 2.80 1.21
C TYR A 117 -20.42 4.04 0.35
N GLN A 118 -21.32 3.99 -0.63
CA GLN A 118 -21.72 5.12 -1.44
C GLN A 118 -23.22 5.02 -1.76
N SER A 119 -23.85 6.18 -1.89
CA SER A 119 -25.24 6.28 -2.36
C SER A 119 -25.34 7.26 -3.52
N SER A 120 -26.30 7.04 -4.42
CA SER A 120 -26.51 7.91 -5.58
C SER A 120 -26.94 9.33 -5.19
N ASP A 121 -27.49 9.50 -3.99
CA ASP A 121 -27.98 10.77 -3.46
C ASP A 121 -27.06 11.41 -2.40
N ASN A 122 -25.90 10.79 -2.13
CA ASN A 122 -24.95 11.20 -1.08
C ASN A 122 -25.57 11.35 0.32
N SER A 123 -26.61 10.57 0.64
CA SER A 123 -27.26 10.58 1.96
C SER A 123 -26.27 10.16 3.05
N GLN A 124 -26.21 10.96 4.12
CA GLN A 124 -25.34 10.72 5.27
C GLN A 124 -25.74 9.53 6.16
N PRO A 125 -27.04 9.23 6.44
CA PRO A 125 -27.36 7.99 7.12
C PRO A 125 -27.13 6.81 6.18
N ILE A 126 -26.38 5.83 6.66
CA ILE A 126 -26.20 4.56 5.95
C ILE A 126 -27.55 3.84 5.93
N ASN A 127 -27.94 3.33 4.75
CA ASN A 127 -29.16 2.56 4.58
C ASN A 127 -29.26 1.40 5.60
N ALA A 128 -30.44 1.17 6.17
CA ALA A 128 -30.65 0.21 7.25
C ALA A 128 -30.32 -1.24 6.85
N ASP A 129 -30.69 -1.68 5.65
CA ASP A 129 -30.37 -3.02 5.15
C ASP A 129 -28.86 -3.18 4.93
N ILE A 130 -28.19 -2.12 4.45
CA ILE A 130 -26.72 -2.08 4.34
C ILE A 130 -26.06 -2.15 5.73
N GLN A 131 -26.61 -1.49 6.75
CA GLN A 131 -26.12 -1.60 8.13
C GLN A 131 -26.29 -3.02 8.68
N GLN A 132 -27.43 -3.65 8.42
CA GLN A 132 -27.69 -5.02 8.85
C GLN A 132 -26.75 -6.02 8.17
N TRP A 133 -26.52 -5.85 6.86
CA TRP A 133 -25.53 -6.62 6.12
C TRP A 133 -24.11 -6.43 6.70
N ALA A 134 -23.73 -5.18 6.98
CA ALA A 134 -22.43 -4.83 7.53
C ALA A 134 -22.17 -5.42 8.93
N ALA A 135 -23.21 -5.66 9.73
CA ALA A 135 -23.08 -6.16 11.09
C ALA A 135 -22.38 -7.53 11.18
N ARG A 136 -22.31 -8.30 10.09
CA ARG A 136 -21.58 -9.57 10.07
C ARG A 136 -20.06 -9.41 10.11
N PHE A 137 -19.53 -8.25 9.71
CA PHE A 137 -18.11 -7.94 9.71
C PHE A 137 -17.71 -7.29 11.04
N ASN A 138 -17.87 -8.02 12.14
CA ASN A 138 -17.76 -7.56 13.54
C ASN A 138 -16.57 -6.64 13.88
N THR A 139 -15.49 -6.66 13.10
CA THR A 139 -14.26 -5.88 13.32
C THR A 139 -14.10 -4.70 12.37
N MET A 140 -14.93 -4.59 11.32
CA MET A 140 -14.84 -3.55 10.30
C MET A 140 -15.73 -2.36 10.65
N GLN A 141 -15.36 -1.19 10.12
CA GLN A 141 -16.13 0.05 10.26
C GLN A 141 -16.39 0.63 8.87
N PHE A 142 -17.49 1.36 8.71
CA PHE A 142 -17.71 2.12 7.48
C PHE A 142 -16.62 3.16 7.30
N ALA A 143 -16.11 3.28 6.09
CA ALA A 143 -15.12 4.29 5.74
C ALA A 143 -15.70 5.68 6.07
N ALA A 144 -15.08 6.39 7.02
CA ALA A 144 -15.49 7.74 7.36
C ALA A 144 -15.34 8.63 6.12
N ASN A 145 -16.43 9.28 5.68
CA ASN A 145 -16.35 10.34 4.69
C ASN A 145 -15.40 11.41 5.23
N SER A 146 -14.25 11.59 4.57
CA SER A 146 -13.23 12.60 4.87
C SER A 146 -12.46 12.47 6.20
N GLN A 147 -11.72 11.38 6.39
CA GLN A 147 -10.36 11.52 6.92
C GLN A 147 -9.40 11.29 5.76
N SER A 148 -8.44 12.21 5.57
CA SER A 148 -7.36 12.01 4.59
C SER A 148 -6.75 10.63 4.85
N ARG A 149 -6.87 9.74 3.86
CA ARG A 149 -6.28 8.41 3.91
C ARG A 149 -4.84 8.54 4.43
N PRO A 150 -4.41 7.73 5.41
CA PRO A 150 -3.04 7.80 5.89
C PRO A 150 -2.10 7.51 4.71
N ALA A 151 -1.11 8.39 4.56
CA ALA A 151 -0.19 8.35 3.43
C ALA A 151 0.97 7.39 3.73
N PHE A 152 1.09 6.36 2.90
CA PHE A 152 2.15 5.35 2.95
C PHE A 152 3.46 5.87 2.39
N ASP A 153 3.45 6.98 1.65
CA ASP A 153 4.64 7.60 1.07
C ASP A 153 5.71 7.90 2.13
N GLY A 154 6.97 7.81 1.72
CA GLY A 154 8.13 8.06 2.56
C GLY A 154 8.78 6.78 3.09
N VAL A 155 9.60 6.95 4.13
CA VAL A 155 10.39 5.87 4.71
C VAL A 155 9.72 5.37 5.99
N TRP A 156 9.48 4.07 6.05
CA TRP A 156 8.96 3.38 7.23
C TRP A 156 10.02 2.43 7.75
N ALA A 157 10.35 2.54 9.02
CA ALA A 157 11.41 1.73 9.62
C ALA A 157 10.98 1.20 10.99
N GLY A 158 11.45 0.00 11.31
CA GLY A 158 11.33 -0.58 12.65
C GLY A 158 12.56 -1.42 12.96
N GLY A 159 12.77 -1.68 14.25
CA GLY A 159 13.86 -2.51 14.74
C GLY A 159 13.42 -3.35 15.93
N VAL A 160 13.84 -4.61 15.98
CA VAL A 160 13.73 -5.47 17.15
C VAL A 160 15.11 -5.56 17.79
N GLY A 161 15.36 -4.70 18.77
CA GLY A 161 16.66 -4.60 19.45
C GLY A 161 17.82 -4.38 18.46
N ASN A 162 18.87 -5.20 18.58
CA ASN A 162 19.99 -5.25 17.62
C ASN A 162 19.87 -6.45 16.66
N ASP A 163 18.72 -7.13 16.62
CA ASP A 163 18.59 -8.42 15.94
C ASP A 163 18.07 -8.30 14.51
N SER A 164 17.04 -7.49 14.29
CA SER A 164 16.52 -7.27 12.94
C SER A 164 16.00 -5.85 12.76
N THR A 165 16.03 -5.38 11.52
CA THR A 165 15.42 -4.12 11.08
C THR A 165 14.70 -4.34 9.76
N LEU A 166 13.50 -3.80 9.65
CA LEU A 166 12.77 -3.71 8.39
C LEU A 166 12.66 -2.24 7.98
N THR A 167 12.98 -1.94 6.73
CA THR A 167 12.80 -0.63 6.12
C THR A 167 12.00 -0.76 4.83
N LEU A 168 10.98 0.10 4.67
CA LEU A 168 10.24 0.29 3.43
C LEU A 168 10.45 1.72 2.95
N GLN A 169 10.79 1.90 1.68
CA GLN A 169 10.79 3.20 1.03
C GLN A 169 9.71 3.21 -0.02
N LEU A 170 8.65 3.97 0.23
CA LEU A 170 7.40 3.88 -0.51
C LEU A 170 7.10 5.20 -1.23
N ALA A 171 6.63 5.08 -2.45
CA ALA A 171 6.10 6.18 -3.26
C ALA A 171 4.67 5.85 -3.67
N GLU A 172 3.76 6.79 -3.43
CA GLU A 172 2.35 6.67 -3.80
C GLU A 172 2.05 7.45 -5.08
N SER A 173 1.21 6.87 -5.93
CA SER A 173 0.62 7.56 -7.07
C SER A 173 -0.83 7.10 -7.23
N GLY A 174 -1.77 7.95 -6.81
CA GLY A 174 -3.18 7.58 -6.74
C GLY A 174 -3.43 6.41 -5.78
N ASN A 175 -3.95 5.30 -6.32
CA ASN A 175 -4.19 4.06 -5.58
C ASN A 175 -3.05 3.03 -5.73
N ARG A 176 -1.92 3.41 -6.34
CA ARG A 176 -0.76 2.54 -6.51
C ARG A 176 0.33 2.90 -5.53
N ILE A 177 1.03 1.86 -5.07
CA ILE A 177 2.25 2.00 -4.28
C ILE A 177 3.41 1.31 -5.01
N THR A 178 4.57 1.92 -5.00
CA THR A 178 5.83 1.34 -5.48
C THR A 178 6.94 1.67 -4.51
N GLY A 179 7.98 0.86 -4.46
CA GLY A 179 9.05 1.11 -3.51
C GLY A 179 10.07 0.01 -3.41
N SER A 180 10.84 0.08 -2.34
CA SER A 180 11.79 -0.95 -1.94
C SER A 180 11.46 -1.50 -0.57
N TYR A 181 11.76 -2.79 -0.42
CA TYR A 181 11.70 -3.55 0.82
C TYR A 181 13.13 -3.98 1.18
N CYS A 182 13.60 -3.64 2.38
CA CYS A 182 14.92 -4.03 2.88
C CYS A 182 14.81 -4.60 4.29
N TYR A 183 15.13 -5.88 4.44
CA TYR A 183 15.10 -6.57 5.72
C TYR A 183 16.46 -7.12 6.09
N ILE A 184 16.97 -6.60 7.20
CA ILE A 184 18.21 -7.06 7.80
C ILE A 184 17.81 -7.88 9.02
N SER A 185 18.22 -9.15 9.07
CA SER A 185 17.94 -10.04 10.20
C SER A 185 19.18 -10.75 10.69
N GLN A 186 19.03 -11.45 11.81
CA GLN A 186 20.10 -12.22 12.44
C GLN A 186 21.34 -11.35 12.72
N ARG A 187 21.13 -10.16 13.29
CA ARG A 187 22.20 -9.19 13.63
C ARG A 187 23.06 -8.79 12.42
N GLY A 188 22.43 -8.66 11.25
CA GLY A 188 23.12 -8.37 9.99
C GLY A 188 23.50 -9.59 9.18
N ASN A 189 23.20 -10.81 9.67
CA ASN A 189 23.62 -12.01 8.98
C ASN A 189 22.83 -12.36 7.73
N ARG A 190 21.66 -11.77 7.59
CA ARG A 190 20.85 -11.85 6.39
C ARG A 190 20.46 -10.44 6.00
N ILE A 191 20.86 -10.03 4.81
CA ILE A 191 20.58 -8.70 4.26
C ILE A 191 19.73 -8.94 3.02
N ASP A 192 18.42 -8.93 3.20
CA ASP A 192 17.46 -9.06 2.10
C ASP A 192 17.05 -7.67 1.64
N CYS A 193 17.95 -7.01 0.90
CA CYS A 193 17.79 -5.64 0.43
C CYS A 193 18.13 -5.58 -1.06
N PRO A 194 17.32 -4.89 -1.87
CA PRO A 194 17.56 -4.76 -3.30
C PRO A 194 18.82 -3.94 -3.58
N GLU A 195 19.26 -3.92 -4.84
CA GLU A 195 20.31 -3.00 -5.25
C GLU A 195 19.86 -1.53 -5.14
N ASP A 196 20.82 -0.62 -5.17
CA ASP A 196 20.50 0.81 -5.02
C ASP A 196 19.63 1.22 -6.24
N ASP A 197 18.56 1.97 -5.99
CA ASP A 197 17.48 2.34 -6.94
C ASP A 197 16.54 1.22 -7.43
N GLU A 198 16.78 -0.04 -7.09
CA GLU A 198 15.88 -1.13 -7.47
C GLU A 198 14.58 -1.09 -6.64
N ARG A 199 13.45 -1.05 -7.35
CA ARG A 199 12.11 -1.15 -6.76
C ARG A 199 11.61 -2.58 -6.80
N ASN A 200 11.86 -3.30 -5.72
CA ASN A 200 11.43 -4.69 -5.56
C ASN A 200 10.05 -4.84 -4.88
N LEU A 201 9.29 -3.75 -4.69
CA LEU A 201 7.96 -3.76 -4.08
C LEU A 201 6.97 -2.91 -4.87
N SER A 202 5.78 -3.45 -5.11
CA SER A 202 4.67 -2.72 -5.73
C SER A 202 3.31 -3.24 -5.26
N GLY A 203 2.26 -2.43 -5.37
CA GLY A 203 0.96 -2.84 -4.88
C GLY A 203 -0.16 -1.83 -5.12
N THR A 204 -1.31 -2.11 -4.51
CA THR A 204 -2.50 -1.27 -4.54
C THR A 204 -2.94 -0.88 -3.14
N ILE A 205 -3.52 0.30 -3.02
CA ILE A 205 -3.94 0.91 -1.77
C ILE A 205 -5.47 0.92 -1.69
N ALA A 206 -6.00 0.47 -0.56
CA ALA A 206 -7.41 0.55 -0.19
C ALA A 206 -7.54 1.08 1.25
N GLY A 207 -7.87 2.37 1.40
CA GLY A 207 -7.99 3.01 2.71
C GLY A 207 -6.65 3.01 3.48
N ASN A 208 -6.67 2.54 4.72
CA ASN A 208 -5.45 2.43 5.54
C ASN A 208 -4.64 1.16 5.28
N ARG A 209 -4.97 0.38 4.23
CA ARG A 209 -4.26 -0.84 3.85
C ARG A 209 -3.67 -0.76 2.45
N ALA A 210 -2.55 -1.44 2.25
CA ALA A 210 -1.97 -1.67 0.94
C ALA A 210 -1.55 -3.14 0.79
N ASN A 211 -1.88 -3.74 -0.35
CA ASN A 211 -1.50 -5.11 -0.67
C ASN A 211 -0.37 -5.05 -1.66
N VAL A 212 0.76 -5.61 -1.25
CA VAL A 212 2.03 -5.44 -1.96
C VAL A 212 2.58 -6.79 -2.37
N GLU A 213 3.05 -6.85 -3.61
CA GLU A 213 3.92 -7.89 -4.09
C GLU A 213 5.38 -7.42 -3.95
N PHE A 214 6.26 -8.30 -3.51
CA PHE A 214 7.67 -8.02 -3.34
C PHE A 214 8.56 -9.18 -3.76
N ASN A 215 9.77 -8.86 -4.18
CA ASN A 215 10.81 -9.83 -4.54
C ASN A 215 11.98 -9.74 -3.55
N SER A 216 12.47 -10.89 -3.12
CA SER A 216 13.66 -11.03 -2.29
C SER A 216 14.92 -10.94 -3.16
N SER A 217 15.94 -10.28 -2.63
CA SER A 217 17.29 -10.24 -3.20
C SER A 217 17.96 -11.63 -3.23
N PHE A 218 17.39 -12.63 -2.54
CA PHE A 218 17.84 -14.03 -2.55
C PHE A 218 17.16 -14.89 -3.64
N GLY A 219 16.56 -14.24 -4.64
CA GLY A 219 15.93 -14.88 -5.80
C GLY A 219 14.50 -15.34 -5.58
N GLY A 220 13.95 -15.24 -4.35
CA GLY A 220 12.54 -15.48 -4.11
C GLY A 220 11.68 -14.40 -4.75
N ALA A 221 10.75 -14.77 -5.64
CA ALA A 221 9.89 -13.85 -6.36
C ALA A 221 8.40 -14.02 -6.01
N GLY A 222 7.61 -12.96 -6.15
CA GLY A 222 6.15 -13.00 -6.00
C GLY A 222 5.67 -13.19 -4.55
N GLY A 223 6.45 -12.72 -3.57
CA GLY A 223 5.98 -12.67 -2.18
C GLY A 223 4.86 -11.64 -2.05
N ARG A 224 3.87 -11.92 -1.20
CA ARG A 224 2.75 -11.01 -0.94
C ARG A 224 2.68 -10.63 0.52
N ALA A 225 2.49 -9.35 0.80
CA ALA A 225 2.31 -8.82 2.15
C ALA A 225 1.18 -7.79 2.20
N VAL A 226 0.62 -7.60 3.40
CA VAL A 226 -0.29 -6.49 3.71
C VAL A 226 0.47 -5.47 4.54
N LEU A 227 0.36 -4.20 4.14
CA LEU A 227 0.73 -3.04 4.93
C LEU A 227 -0.55 -2.45 5.51
N GLU A 228 -0.62 -2.23 6.83
CA GLU A 228 -1.78 -1.61 7.47
C GLU A 228 -1.34 -0.47 8.40
N ILE A 229 -1.80 0.75 8.14
CA ILE A 229 -1.53 1.89 9.01
C ILE A 229 -2.56 1.94 10.14
N LYS A 230 -2.08 1.91 11.38
CA LYS A 230 -2.84 2.04 12.63
C LYS A 230 -2.28 3.21 13.43
N GLY A 231 -2.92 4.38 13.31
CA GLY A 231 -2.42 5.61 13.92
C GLY A 231 -1.08 6.04 13.31
N SER A 232 -0.01 6.07 14.11
CA SER A 232 1.34 6.44 13.69
C SER A 232 2.24 5.27 13.31
N GLU A 233 1.72 4.05 13.36
CA GLU A 233 2.44 2.81 13.08
C GLU A 233 1.91 2.15 11.81
N MET A 234 2.80 1.47 11.09
CA MET A 234 2.45 0.58 9.99
C MET A 234 2.79 -0.85 10.39
N GLU A 235 1.83 -1.74 10.24
CA GLU A 235 2.04 -3.17 10.39
C GLU A 235 2.33 -3.80 9.01
N TRP A 236 3.47 -4.48 8.90
CA TRP A 236 3.76 -5.42 7.82
C TRP A 236 3.28 -6.80 8.25
N ARG A 237 2.57 -7.52 7.36
CA ARG A 237 2.22 -8.93 7.54
C ARG A 237 2.44 -9.70 6.26
N LEU A 238 3.28 -10.73 6.30
CA LEU A 238 3.46 -11.67 5.20
C LEU A 238 2.18 -12.49 5.00
N VAL A 239 1.71 -12.57 3.76
CA VAL A 239 0.52 -13.35 3.36
C VAL A 239 0.96 -14.59 2.59
N THR A 240 1.78 -14.37 1.56
CA THR A 240 2.29 -15.45 0.71
C THR A 240 3.81 -15.33 0.65
N PRO A 241 4.57 -16.37 1.01
CA PRO A 241 6.02 -16.32 0.90
C PRO A 241 6.46 -16.28 -0.58
N PRO A 242 7.55 -15.57 -0.90
CA PRO A 242 8.17 -15.64 -2.22
C PRO A 242 8.45 -17.08 -2.67
N GLN A 243 8.29 -17.32 -3.96
CA GLN A 243 8.49 -18.61 -4.62
C GLN A 243 9.78 -18.59 -5.45
N LYS A 244 10.29 -19.77 -5.86
CA LYS A 244 11.43 -19.90 -6.79
C LYS A 244 12.75 -19.27 -6.31
N GLY A 245 13.00 -19.28 -5.01
CA GLY A 245 14.27 -18.85 -4.44
C GLY A 245 14.18 -18.77 -2.92
N ASN A 246 15.25 -18.32 -2.27
CA ASN A 246 15.22 -18.10 -0.83
C ASN A 246 14.62 -16.73 -0.53
N TYR A 247 14.10 -16.56 0.69
CA TYR A 247 13.63 -15.29 1.20
C TYR A 247 13.82 -15.26 2.72
N TYR A 248 13.92 -14.05 3.28
CA TYR A 248 14.06 -13.89 4.73
C TYR A 248 13.03 -12.94 5.32
N ALA A 249 12.01 -12.56 4.55
CA ALA A 249 11.01 -11.61 5.01
C ALA A 249 10.32 -12.05 6.32
N PRO A 250 10.09 -11.11 7.27
CA PRO A 250 9.49 -11.44 8.53
C PRO A 250 7.99 -11.73 8.36
N GLN A 251 7.47 -12.59 9.21
CA GLN A 251 6.04 -12.90 9.24
C GLN A 251 5.20 -11.66 9.61
N ARG A 252 5.65 -10.90 10.62
CA ARG A 252 5.04 -9.65 11.05
C ARG A 252 6.11 -8.65 11.47
N TYR A 253 5.82 -7.37 11.30
CA TYR A 253 6.71 -6.30 11.73
C TYR A 253 5.94 -5.02 12.00
N THR A 254 6.34 -4.27 13.02
CA THR A 254 5.78 -2.93 13.30
C THR A 254 6.80 -1.88 12.88
N LEU A 255 6.36 -0.94 12.06
CA LEU A 255 7.15 0.14 11.50
C LEU A 255 6.59 1.47 12.01
N ARG A 256 7.47 2.45 12.15
CA ARG A 256 7.08 3.85 12.34
C ARG A 256 7.54 4.63 11.13
N LYS A 257 6.81 5.69 10.79
CA LYS A 257 7.28 6.64 9.78
C LYS A 257 8.60 7.18 10.32
N ALA A 258 9.70 6.88 9.63
CA ALA A 258 10.98 7.45 10.00
C ALA A 258 10.78 8.96 9.92
N ALA A 259 11.17 9.68 10.98
CA ALA A 259 11.37 11.13 10.86
C ALA A 259 12.16 11.31 9.57
N SER A 260 11.63 12.09 8.63
CA SER A 260 12.10 12.12 7.26
C SER A 260 13.61 12.38 7.23
N VAL A 261 14.42 11.33 7.28
CA VAL A 261 15.84 11.42 7.00
C VAL A 261 15.85 11.37 5.49
N GLN A 262 15.51 12.50 4.88
CA GLN A 262 15.45 12.70 3.44
C GLN A 262 16.75 12.30 2.72
N ASN A 263 17.81 11.96 3.44
CA ASN A 263 19.17 11.89 2.92
C ASN A 263 20.00 10.72 3.45
N ALA A 264 19.40 9.67 4.05
CA ALA A 264 20.21 8.53 4.51
C ALA A 264 20.92 7.88 3.32
N GLU A 265 22.23 8.06 3.21
CA GLU A 265 23.01 7.54 2.09
C GLU A 265 23.54 6.16 2.44
N THR A 266 23.50 5.23 1.48
CA THR A 266 24.15 3.92 1.58
C THR A 266 25.29 3.87 0.57
N ARG A 267 26.42 3.26 0.95
CA ARG A 267 27.51 2.97 0.04
C ARG A 267 28.00 1.55 0.22
N LYS A 268 28.22 0.84 -0.89
CA LYS A 268 28.69 -0.53 -0.91
C LYS A 268 30.20 -0.57 -1.20
N LEU A 269 30.95 -1.13 -0.27
CA LEU A 269 32.39 -1.36 -0.34
C LEU A 269 32.63 -2.85 -0.59
N ASP A 270 33.41 -3.17 -1.62
CA ASP A 270 33.90 -4.52 -1.85
C ASP A 270 35.42 -4.59 -1.62
N THR A 271 35.87 -5.58 -0.85
CA THR A 271 37.28 -5.90 -0.62
C THR A 271 37.57 -7.31 -1.10
N GLU A 272 38.84 -7.74 -1.04
CA GLU A 272 39.22 -9.12 -1.35
C GLU A 272 38.43 -10.15 -0.51
N ARG A 273 38.23 -9.91 0.80
CA ARG A 273 37.60 -10.89 1.70
C ARG A 273 36.19 -10.50 2.16
N PHE A 274 35.73 -9.28 1.92
CA PHE A 274 34.46 -8.80 2.46
C PHE A 274 33.64 -8.03 1.43
N ALA A 275 32.32 -8.19 1.48
CA ALA A 275 31.35 -7.26 0.91
C ALA A 275 30.72 -6.48 2.06
N ILE A 276 30.70 -5.15 1.98
CA ILE A 276 30.37 -4.26 3.10
C ILE A 276 29.37 -3.22 2.62
N SER A 277 28.25 -3.05 3.33
CA SER A 277 27.33 -1.92 3.15
C SER A 277 27.47 -0.97 4.33
N LEU A 278 27.77 0.29 4.04
CA LEU A 278 27.78 1.37 5.01
C LEU A 278 26.51 2.20 4.85
N ILE A 279 25.89 2.61 5.95
CA ILE A 279 24.71 3.47 5.93
C ILE A 279 24.96 4.67 6.84
N ASN A 280 24.85 5.88 6.29
CA ASN A 280 24.82 7.11 7.06
C ASN A 280 23.36 7.49 7.33
N LYS A 281 22.90 7.35 8.57
CA LYS A 281 21.52 7.69 8.96
C LYS A 281 21.27 9.17 9.18
N CYS A 282 22.30 10.02 9.06
CA CYS A 282 22.21 11.46 9.27
C CYS A 282 22.24 12.24 7.95
N GLY A 283 22.57 11.60 6.83
CA GLY A 283 22.70 12.30 5.56
C GLY A 283 23.73 11.66 4.63
N HIS A 284 24.37 12.53 3.86
CA HIS A 284 25.44 12.16 2.94
C HIS A 284 26.70 11.66 3.66
N PHE A 285 27.54 10.88 2.98
CA PHE A 285 28.78 10.34 3.56
C PHE A 285 29.84 11.39 3.93
N ASP A 286 29.69 12.63 3.47
CA ASP A 286 30.50 13.79 3.83
C ASP A 286 29.88 14.63 4.98
N SER A 287 28.76 14.18 5.53
CA SER A 287 28.04 14.83 6.63
C SER A 287 28.27 14.12 7.96
N GLU A 288 28.38 14.90 9.04
CA GLU A 288 28.63 14.40 10.40
C GLU A 288 27.52 13.45 10.86
N CYS A 289 27.89 12.29 11.43
CA CYS A 289 26.91 11.32 11.89
C CYS A 289 27.42 10.40 13.00
N ASP A 290 26.67 10.32 14.10
CA ASP A 290 26.86 9.37 15.20
C ASP A 290 25.99 8.10 15.08
N GLN A 291 25.24 7.98 13.98
CA GLN A 291 24.32 6.88 13.70
C GLN A 291 24.73 6.07 12.45
N MET A 292 26.02 5.85 12.24
CA MET A 292 26.52 5.03 11.12
C MET A 292 26.19 3.55 11.37
N VAL A 293 25.91 2.82 10.29
CA VAL A 293 25.76 1.36 10.30
C VAL A 293 26.78 0.73 9.35
N TYR A 294 27.40 -0.36 9.79
CA TYR A 294 28.27 -1.23 9.00
C TYR A 294 27.63 -2.60 8.93
N LEU A 295 27.46 -3.11 7.71
CA LEU A 295 27.00 -4.47 7.46
C LEU A 295 28.07 -5.18 6.64
N GLY A 296 28.79 -6.13 7.22
CA GLY A 296 29.85 -6.86 6.54
C GLY A 296 29.46 -8.32 6.29
N VAL A 297 29.85 -8.83 5.13
CA VAL A 297 29.77 -10.24 4.72
C VAL A 297 31.17 -10.72 4.37
N ARG A 298 31.68 -11.77 5.03
CA ARG A 298 32.93 -12.45 4.71
C ARG A 298 32.69 -13.44 3.59
N LYS A 299 33.43 -13.28 2.50
CA LYS A 299 33.25 -14.06 1.26
C LYS A 299 33.61 -15.54 1.40
N SER A 300 34.49 -15.90 2.34
CA SER A 300 34.98 -17.28 2.48
C SER A 300 33.93 -18.25 3.00
N ASP A 301 33.04 -17.78 3.87
CA ASP A 301 32.08 -18.62 4.61
C ASP A 301 30.68 -17.99 4.71
N ASN A 302 30.47 -16.86 4.05
CA ASN A 302 29.26 -16.04 4.15
C ASN A 302 28.90 -15.67 5.59
N SER A 303 29.87 -15.67 6.52
CA SER A 303 29.70 -15.10 7.85
C SER A 303 29.58 -13.59 7.76
N THR A 304 28.96 -12.98 8.76
CA THR A 304 28.37 -11.65 8.61
C THR A 304 28.36 -10.92 9.94
N ILE A 305 28.24 -9.59 9.89
CA ILE A 305 28.26 -8.76 11.08
C ILE A 305 27.55 -7.42 10.84
N SER A 306 26.74 -6.98 11.81
CA SER A 306 26.19 -5.61 11.87
C SER A 306 26.78 -4.84 13.03
N LEU A 307 27.26 -3.62 12.78
CA LEU A 307 27.85 -2.74 13.78
C LEU A 307 27.26 -1.33 13.70
N LYS A 308 27.14 -0.69 14.85
CA LYS A 308 26.84 0.74 14.97
C LYS A 308 28.12 1.52 15.16
N GLY A 309 28.17 2.73 14.60
CA GLY A 309 29.38 3.53 14.56
C GLY A 309 29.12 5.00 14.30
N LYS A 310 30.19 5.71 13.99
CA LYS A 310 30.17 7.15 13.72
C LYS A 310 31.16 7.53 12.62
N THR A 311 31.00 8.73 12.06
CA THR A 311 31.97 9.35 11.14
C THR A 311 33.36 9.46 11.77
N LEU A 312 34.38 9.37 10.91
CA LEU A 312 35.80 9.51 11.27
C LEU A 312 36.34 10.80 10.67
N HIS A 313 37.02 11.58 11.50
CA HIS A 313 37.66 12.83 11.10
C HIS A 313 39.17 12.68 10.99
N ASP A 314 39.75 13.45 10.09
CA ASP A 314 41.17 13.77 10.14
C ASP A 314 41.46 14.88 11.18
N PRO A 315 42.72 15.21 11.47
CA PRO A 315 43.08 16.29 12.40
C PRO A 315 42.58 17.69 11.99
N ALA A 316 42.23 17.90 10.72
CA ALA A 316 41.67 19.15 10.22
C ALA A 316 40.13 19.21 10.35
N GLY A 317 39.50 18.15 10.89
CA GLY A 317 38.05 18.06 11.06
C GLY A 317 37.30 17.65 9.80
N LYS A 318 37.99 17.18 8.75
CA LYS A 318 37.35 16.65 7.55
C LYS A 318 36.92 15.21 7.75
N ILE A 319 35.71 14.86 7.31
CA ILE A 319 35.22 13.48 7.33
C ILE A 319 35.97 12.67 6.26
N ILE A 320 36.70 11.65 6.71
CA ILE A 320 37.55 10.78 5.88
C ILE A 320 37.12 9.31 5.93
N GLY A 321 36.12 8.97 6.74
CA GLY A 321 35.74 7.59 6.96
C GLY A 321 34.65 7.41 8.00
N SER A 322 34.61 6.20 8.56
CA SER A 322 33.71 5.80 9.65
C SER A 322 34.37 4.76 10.55
N THR A 323 34.00 4.76 11.83
CA THR A 323 34.50 3.82 12.84
C THR A 323 33.37 3.09 13.55
N TYR A 324 33.60 1.81 13.83
CA TYR A 324 32.64 0.90 14.47
C TYR A 324 33.37 0.05 15.52
N LYS A 325 32.62 -0.45 16.51
CA LYS A 325 33.19 -1.30 17.58
C LYS A 325 32.36 -2.55 17.82
N ASN A 326 33.05 -3.65 18.09
CA ASN A 326 32.48 -4.89 18.64
C ASN A 326 33.36 -5.38 19.79
N GLY A 327 32.98 -5.06 21.02
CA GLY A 327 33.84 -5.28 22.19
C GLY A 327 35.16 -4.54 22.05
N GLU A 328 36.27 -5.26 22.13
CA GLU A 328 37.65 -4.73 22.01
C GLU A 328 38.11 -4.53 20.55
N ILE A 329 37.31 -4.99 19.58
CA ILE A 329 37.65 -4.91 18.16
C ILE A 329 37.11 -3.63 17.55
N ALA A 330 37.98 -2.86 16.92
CA ALA A 330 37.65 -1.66 16.15
C ALA A 330 37.66 -1.97 14.66
N TYR A 331 36.67 -1.44 13.95
CA TYR A 331 36.55 -1.51 12.49
C TYR A 331 36.59 -0.08 11.98
N THR A 332 37.53 0.20 11.09
CA THR A 332 37.72 1.52 10.50
C THR A 332 37.64 1.38 9.00
N VAL A 333 36.76 2.17 8.38
CA VAL A 333 36.70 2.29 6.92
C VAL A 333 37.10 3.71 6.54
N THR A 334 38.13 3.84 5.71
CA THR A 334 38.51 5.12 5.08
C THR A 334 37.89 5.23 3.69
N TYR A 335 37.47 6.42 3.29
CA TYR A 335 36.76 6.63 2.02
C TYR A 335 37.69 6.95 0.84
N ALA A 336 38.87 7.51 1.12
CA ALA A 336 39.88 7.84 0.10
C ALA A 336 41.30 7.82 0.71
N PRO A 337 42.15 6.82 0.39
CA PRO A 337 41.81 5.62 -0.37
C PRO A 337 40.81 4.73 0.38
N VAL A 338 40.03 3.98 -0.38
CA VAL A 338 39.03 3.05 0.16
C VAL A 338 39.73 1.87 0.83
N LYS A 339 39.62 1.77 2.16
CA LYS A 339 40.33 0.74 2.94
C LYS A 339 39.52 0.32 4.16
N LEU A 340 39.51 -0.99 4.43
CA LEU A 340 39.05 -1.58 5.68
C LEU A 340 40.26 -1.91 6.56
N VAL A 341 40.23 -1.46 7.80
CA VAL A 341 41.15 -1.86 8.86
C VAL A 341 40.36 -2.40 10.04
N VAL A 342 40.70 -3.60 10.50
CA VAL A 342 40.15 -4.20 11.72
C VAL A 342 41.29 -4.39 12.70
N SER A 343 41.17 -3.86 13.91
CA SER A 343 42.22 -3.90 14.91
C SER A 343 41.71 -4.28 16.30
N LYS A 344 42.59 -4.85 17.11
CA LYS A 344 42.42 -5.04 18.54
C LYS A 344 43.51 -4.24 19.26
N GLY A 345 43.15 -3.08 19.80
CA GLY A 345 44.14 -2.13 20.31
C GLY A 345 45.12 -1.69 19.21
N SER A 346 46.41 -1.85 19.45
CA SER A 346 47.47 -1.54 18.47
C SER A 346 47.72 -2.64 17.42
N HIS A 347 47.12 -3.83 17.59
CA HIS A 347 47.34 -4.96 16.70
C HIS A 347 46.33 -4.97 15.55
N VAL A 348 46.82 -4.93 14.32
CA VAL A 348 46.00 -5.01 13.10
C VAL A 348 45.70 -6.47 12.77
N LEU A 349 44.41 -6.81 12.73
CA LEU A 349 43.91 -8.16 12.41
C LEU A 349 43.60 -8.30 10.92
N VAL A 350 43.10 -7.23 10.30
CA VAL A 350 42.75 -7.18 8.89
C VAL A 350 43.12 -5.80 8.37
N GLU A 351 43.79 -5.75 7.22
CA GLU A 351 43.96 -4.54 6.43
C GLU A 351 43.76 -4.90 4.96
N GLN A 352 42.76 -4.28 4.33
CA GLN A 352 42.41 -4.55 2.94
C GLN A 352 42.00 -3.29 2.22
N SER A 353 42.61 -3.04 1.07
CA SER A 353 42.08 -2.11 0.08
C SER A 353 40.73 -2.62 -0.44
N GLY A 354 39.87 -1.68 -0.81
CA GLY A 354 38.59 -2.00 -1.43
C GLY A 354 38.24 -1.03 -2.55
N GLN A 355 37.05 -1.23 -3.10
CA GLN A 355 36.48 -0.40 -4.15
C GLN A 355 35.01 -0.14 -3.82
N TRP A 356 34.54 1.07 -4.11
CA TRP A 356 33.12 1.35 -4.08
C TRP A 356 32.43 0.61 -5.24
N ARG A 357 31.34 -0.07 -4.93
CA ARG A 357 30.41 -0.59 -5.93
C ARG A 357 29.43 0.52 -6.31
N LYS A 358 29.13 0.60 -7.61
CA LYS A 358 28.13 1.50 -8.16
C LYS A 358 26.74 0.97 -7.89
#